data_AF-A0A2E9N9Z0-F1
#
_entry.id   AF-A0A2E9N9Z0-F1
#
_cell.length_a   1.000
_cell.length_b   1.000
_cell.length_c   1.000
_cell.angle_alpha   90.00
_cell.angle_beta   90.00
_cell.angle_gamma   90.00
#
_symmetry.space_group_name_H-M   'P 1'
#
loop_
_entity.id
_entity.type
_entity.pdbx_description
1 polymer ?
#
loop_
_entity_poly.entity_id
_entity_poly.type
_entity_poly.pdbx_seq_one_letter_code
_entity_poly.pdbx_strand_id
1 'polypeptide(L)'
;MPGLYLLAILVSAAGIAVIDARWRLAAFAAPVRTLAAVGIGVMFFLAWDAVGILTRAFIKGDSGLFIGIDLAPELPLEEPFFLAFLCYLGLVIYAGALRFIDSRATRSSKDRAVNER
;
A
#
# COMPACT_ATOMS: atom_id res chain seq x y z
N MET A 1 -18.72 -11.66 12.86
CA MET A 1 -18.31 -12.47 11.70
C MET A 1 -16.79 -12.33 11.59
N PRO A 2 -16.02 -13.31 12.10
CA PRO A 2 -14.56 -13.25 12.05
C PRO A 2 -14.06 -13.21 10.61
N GLY A 3 -13.00 -12.45 10.33
CA GLY A 3 -12.35 -12.38 9.01
C GLY A 3 -12.90 -11.33 8.04
N LEU A 4 -13.93 -10.56 8.42
CA LEU A 4 -14.40 -9.42 7.61
C LEU A 4 -13.30 -8.37 7.38
N TYR A 5 -12.40 -8.19 8.35
CA TYR A 5 -11.29 -7.25 8.21
C TYR A 5 -10.30 -7.71 7.15
N LEU A 6 -9.85 -8.97 7.19
CA LEU A 6 -9.00 -9.54 6.15
C LEU A 6 -9.65 -9.47 4.77
N LEU A 7 -10.95 -9.80 4.70
CA LEU A 7 -11.70 -9.72 3.45
C LEU A 7 -11.71 -8.29 2.90
N ALA A 8 -11.96 -7.28 3.74
CA ALA A 8 -11.94 -5.88 3.34
C ALA A 8 -10.56 -5.45 2.81
N ILE A 9 -9.47 -5.88 3.46
CA ILE A 9 -8.09 -5.65 2.99
C ILE A 9 -7.89 -6.29 1.61
N LEU A 10 -8.25 -7.57 1.45
CA LEU A 10 -8.05 -8.29 0.19
C LEU A 10 -8.86 -7.69 -0.96
N VAL A 11 -10.12 -7.32 -0.72
CA VAL A 11 -10.97 -6.66 -1.72
C VAL A 11 -10.39 -5.29 -2.11
N SER A 12 -9.92 -4.51 -1.13
CA SER A 12 -9.29 -3.22 -1.38
C SER A 12 -7.98 -3.37 -2.16
N ALA A 13 -7.13 -4.33 -1.76
CA ALA A 13 -5.88 -4.65 -2.42
C ALA A 13 -6.11 -5.10 -3.87
N ALA A 14 -7.12 -5.93 -4.12
CA ALA A 14 -7.51 -6.33 -5.47
C ALA A 14 -7.95 -5.11 -6.31
N GLY A 15 -8.74 -4.20 -5.75
CA GLY A 15 -9.13 -2.95 -6.41
C GLY A 15 -7.92 -2.09 -6.81
N ILE A 16 -6.95 -1.93 -5.91
CA ILE A 16 -5.71 -1.21 -6.20
C ILE A 16 -4.85 -1.95 -7.23
N ALA A 17 -4.79 -3.28 -7.19
CA ALA A 17 -4.08 -4.07 -8.19
C ALA A 17 -4.70 -3.94 -9.59
N VAL A 18 -6.03 -3.85 -9.70
CA VAL A 18 -6.72 -3.59 -10.98
C VAL A 18 -6.38 -2.20 -11.52
N ILE A 19 -6.35 -1.19 -10.65
CA ILE A 19 -5.91 0.18 -10.97
C ILE A 19 -4.48 0.18 -11.50
N ASP A 20 -3.58 -0.50 -10.77
CA ASP A 20 -2.18 -0.62 -11.14
C ASP A 20 -1.99 -1.38 -12.47
N ALA A 21 -2.77 -2.44 -12.71
CA ALA A 21 -2.79 -3.16 -13.98
C ALA A 21 -3.23 -2.28 -15.14
N ARG A 22 -4.29 -1.48 -14.93
CA ARG A 22 -4.89 -0.64 -15.98
C ARG A 22 -3.96 0.46 -16.45
N TRP A 23 -3.16 1.04 -15.55
CA TRP A 23 -2.27 2.16 -15.84
C TRP A 23 -0.79 1.83 -15.81
N ARG A 24 -0.43 0.60 -15.45
CA ARG A 24 0.94 0.07 -15.32
C ARG A 24 1.81 1.03 -14.51
N LEU A 25 1.45 1.24 -13.25
CA LEU A 25 2.05 2.27 -12.39
C LEU A 25 3.25 1.73 -11.61
N ALA A 26 3.11 0.59 -10.94
CA ALA A 26 4.09 0.01 -10.04
C ALA A 26 4.33 -1.48 -10.34
N ALA A 27 3.50 -2.40 -9.84
CA ALA A 27 3.76 -3.84 -9.94
C ALA A 27 3.71 -4.33 -11.39
N PHE A 28 2.84 -3.77 -12.22
CA PHE A 28 2.73 -4.11 -13.65
C PHE A 28 3.74 -3.39 -14.55
N ALA A 29 4.51 -2.45 -13.99
CA ALA A 29 5.64 -1.80 -14.66
C ALA A 29 6.99 -2.40 -14.25
N ALA A 30 7.16 -2.69 -12.95
CA ALA A 30 8.41 -3.18 -12.38
C ALA A 30 8.15 -4.12 -11.18
N PRO A 31 7.68 -5.36 -11.43
CA PRO A 31 7.17 -6.26 -10.39
C PRO A 31 8.21 -6.58 -9.31
N VAL A 32 9.46 -6.84 -9.70
CA VAL A 32 10.54 -7.17 -8.76
C VAL A 32 10.85 -6.00 -7.83
N ARG A 33 10.90 -4.77 -8.37
CA ARG A 33 11.18 -3.56 -7.58
C ARG A 33 10.04 -3.24 -6.64
N THR A 34 8.80 -3.41 -7.10
CA THR A 34 7.61 -3.22 -6.27
C THR A 34 7.56 -4.25 -5.14
N LEU A 35 7.78 -5.54 -5.42
CA LEU A 35 7.84 -6.57 -4.40
C LEU A 35 8.95 -6.32 -3.38
N ALA A 36 10.14 -5.93 -3.83
CA ALA A 36 11.24 -5.57 -2.93
C ALA A 36 10.88 -4.38 -2.04
N ALA A 37 10.32 -3.31 -2.61
CA ALA A 37 9.93 -2.12 -1.85
C ALA A 37 8.83 -2.42 -0.83
N VAL A 38 7.80 -3.18 -1.22
CA VAL A 38 6.75 -3.63 -0.30
C VAL A 38 7.33 -4.52 0.79
N GLY A 39 8.15 -5.51 0.43
CA GLY A 39 8.77 -6.41 1.40
C GLY A 39 9.65 -5.69 2.42
N ILE A 40 10.48 -4.73 1.97
CA ILE A 40 11.29 -3.90 2.86
C ILE A 40 10.41 -3.04 3.76
N GLY A 41 9.36 -2.40 3.21
CA GLY A 41 8.43 -1.58 3.98
C GLY A 41 7.69 -2.39 5.05
N VAL A 42 7.18 -3.57 4.69
CA VAL A 42 6.51 -4.48 5.62
C VAL A 42 7.46 -4.90 6.74
N MET A 43 8.69 -5.30 6.43
CA MET A 43 9.67 -5.67 7.45
C MET A 43 10.00 -4.51 8.38
N PHE A 44 10.15 -3.30 7.84
CA PHE A 44 10.39 -2.10 8.64
C PHE A 44 9.23 -1.79 9.59
N PHE A 45 7.99 -1.82 9.09
CA PHE A 45 6.81 -1.57 9.92
C PHE A 45 6.58 -2.67 10.94
N LEU A 46 6.83 -3.94 10.61
CA LEU A 46 6.75 -5.02 11.59
C LEU A 46 7.80 -4.87 12.71
N ALA A 47 9.02 -4.43 12.38
CA ALA A 47 10.01 -4.12 13.39
C ALA A 47 9.56 -2.95 14.28
N TRP A 48 8.88 -1.96 13.70
CA TRP A 48 8.28 -0.86 14.45
C TRP A 48 7.11 -1.30 15.33
N ASP A 49 6.23 -2.16 14.83
CA ASP A 49 5.11 -2.73 15.59
C ASP A 49 5.64 -3.51 16.79
N ALA A 50 6.70 -4.29 16.62
CA ALA A 50 7.36 -5.00 17.72
C ALA A 50 7.86 -4.03 18.82
N VAL A 51 8.44 -2.89 18.44
CA VAL A 51 8.83 -1.83 19.40
C VAL A 51 7.61 -1.25 20.10
N GLY A 52 6.52 -1.01 19.37
CA GLY A 52 5.27 -0.49 19.92
C GLY A 52 4.57 -1.46 20.89
N ILE A 53 4.61 -2.76 20.62
CA ILE A 53 4.13 -3.81 21.54
C ILE A 53 4.99 -3.85 22.80
N LEU A 54 6.33 -3.84 22.65
CA LEU A 54 7.27 -3.85 23.79
C LEU A 54 7.11 -2.62 24.70
N THR A 55 6.79 -1.47 24.12
CA THR A 55 6.54 -0.22 24.84
C THR A 55 5.10 -0.10 25.37
N ARG A 56 4.26 -1.11 25.16
CA ARG A 56 2.81 -1.13 25.48
C ARG A 56 2.03 0.01 24.82
N ALA A 57 2.55 0.55 23.72
CA ALA A 57 1.88 1.57 22.92
C ALA A 57 0.79 0.96 22.01
N PHE A 58 1.01 -0.27 21.53
CA PHE A 58 0.00 -1.04 20.81
C PHE A 58 -0.59 -2.09 21.75
N ILE A 59 -1.88 -1.97 21.99
CA ILE A 59 -2.68 -2.93 22.75
C ILE A 59 -3.68 -3.53 21.77
N LYS A 60 -3.71 -4.84 21.66
CA LYS A 60 -4.71 -5.53 20.83
C LYS A 60 -6.11 -5.29 21.42
N GLY A 61 -6.98 -4.62 20.66
CA GLY A 61 -8.38 -4.45 21.03
C GLY A 61 -9.18 -5.74 20.84
N ASP A 62 -10.07 -6.06 21.77
CA ASP A 62 -11.05 -7.15 21.62
C ASP A 62 -12.07 -6.79 20.54
N SER A 63 -11.81 -7.19 19.30
CA SER A 63 -12.75 -7.03 18.20
C SER A 63 -13.08 -8.38 17.58
N GLY A 64 -14.37 -8.74 17.54
CA GLY A 64 -14.85 -9.99 16.90
C GLY A 64 -14.78 -10.00 15.37
N LEU A 65 -13.99 -9.10 14.79
CA LEU A 65 -13.71 -8.97 13.36
C LEU A 65 -12.42 -9.71 12.97
N PHE A 66 -11.52 -9.94 13.93
CA PHE A 66 -10.31 -10.73 13.70
C PHE A 66 -10.65 -12.21 13.50
N ILE A 67 -9.84 -12.90 12.70
CA ILE A 67 -9.90 -14.36 12.49
C ILE A 67 -9.55 -15.10 13.79
N GLY A 68 -8.86 -14.42 14.72
CA GLY A 68 -8.45 -14.97 16.02
C GLY A 68 -7.12 -15.72 15.97
N ILE A 69 -6.40 -15.65 14.84
CA ILE A 69 -5.03 -16.19 14.70
C ILE A 69 -4.05 -15.04 14.93
N ASP A 70 -3.23 -15.19 15.96
CA ASP A 70 -2.17 -14.24 16.28
C ASP A 70 -0.82 -14.82 15.84
N LEU A 71 -0.04 -14.00 15.14
CA LEU A 71 1.29 -14.37 14.63
C LEU A 71 2.37 -14.18 15.71
N ALA A 72 2.15 -13.25 16.65
CA ALA A 72 2.96 -12.99 17.85
C ALA A 72 2.04 -12.47 18.98
N PRO A 73 2.51 -12.34 20.24
CA PRO A 73 1.70 -11.73 21.29
C PRO A 73 1.19 -10.36 20.85
N GLU A 74 -0.13 -10.20 20.81
CA GLU A 74 -0.82 -8.99 20.38
C GLU A 74 -0.72 -8.61 18.88
N LEU A 75 -0.10 -9.45 18.03
CA LEU A 75 0.04 -9.20 16.58
C LEU A 75 -0.90 -10.11 15.76
N PRO A 76 -2.11 -9.66 15.39
CA PRO A 76 -3.04 -10.44 14.57
C PRO A 76 -2.48 -10.73 13.16
N LEU A 77 -2.84 -11.88 12.59
CA LEU A 77 -2.40 -12.30 11.25
C LEU A 77 -2.71 -11.27 10.16
N GLU A 78 -3.79 -10.50 10.32
CA GLU A 78 -4.25 -9.49 9.36
C GLU A 78 -3.32 -8.27 9.24
N GLU A 79 -2.49 -7.99 10.26
CA GLU A 79 -1.59 -6.83 10.26
C GLU A 79 -0.53 -6.88 9.15
N PRO A 80 0.23 -7.97 8.96
CA PRO A 80 1.14 -8.10 7.80
C PRO A 80 0.45 -7.86 6.45
N PHE A 81 -0.80 -8.30 6.29
CA PHE A 81 -1.56 -8.05 5.06
C PHE A 81 -1.94 -6.58 4.93
N PHE A 82 -2.35 -5.94 6.03
CA PHE A 82 -2.63 -4.51 6.05
C PHE A 82 -1.40 -3.67 5.72
N LEU A 83 -0.24 -3.99 6.31
CA LEU A 83 1.02 -3.31 6.02
C LEU A 83 1.45 -3.50 4.56
N ALA A 84 1.34 -4.72 4.03
CA ALA A 84 1.63 -4.99 2.63
C ALA A 84 0.71 -4.16 1.71
N PHE A 85 -0.58 -4.12 2.03
CA PHE A 85 -1.54 -3.27 1.33
C PHE A 85 -1.19 -1.79 1.43
N LEU A 86 -0.83 -1.28 2.62
CA LEU A 86 -0.48 0.11 2.86
C LEU A 86 0.77 0.53 2.07
N CYS A 87 1.83 -0.28 2.11
CA CYS A 87 3.04 -0.06 1.33
C CYS A 87 2.75 -0.06 -0.17
N TYR A 88 1.95 -1.03 -0.64
CA TYR A 88 1.58 -1.12 -2.05
C TYR A 88 0.71 0.06 -2.51
N LEU A 89 -0.27 0.47 -1.71
CA LEU A 89 -1.10 1.64 -1.94
C LEU A 89 -0.24 2.91 -2.07
N GLY A 90 0.72 3.09 -1.16
CA GLY A 90 1.65 4.22 -1.21
C GLY A 90 2.45 4.26 -2.50
N LEU A 91 2.95 3.12 -2.98
CA LEU A 91 3.66 3.02 -4.26
C LEU A 91 2.77 3.36 -5.45
N VAL A 92 1.53 2.87 -5.48
CA VAL A 92 0.58 3.15 -6.57
C VAL A 92 0.21 4.64 -6.59
N ILE A 93 -0.05 5.25 -5.42
CA ILE A 93 -0.32 6.69 -5.31
C ILE A 93 0.88 7.50 -5.80
N TYR A 94 2.09 7.15 -5.35
CA TYR A 94 3.32 7.84 -5.74
C TYR A 94 3.56 7.78 -7.25
N ALA A 95 3.45 6.58 -7.85
CA ALA A 95 3.59 6.41 -9.29
C ALA A 95 2.49 7.16 -10.08
N GLY A 96 1.25 7.15 -9.58
CA GLY A 96 0.15 7.92 -10.13
C GLY A 96 0.41 9.43 -10.11
N ALA A 97 0.95 9.95 -9.00
CA ALA A 97 1.29 11.35 -8.84
C ALA A 97 2.40 11.80 -9.80
N LEU A 98 3.48 11.03 -9.92
CA LEU A 98 4.56 11.30 -10.87
C LEU A 98 4.04 11.40 -12.31
N ARG A 99 3.22 10.42 -12.72
CA ARG A 99 2.62 10.41 -14.06
C ARG A 99 1.71 11.63 -14.30
N PHE A 100 0.97 12.05 -13.28
CA PHE A 100 0.10 13.22 -13.38
C PHE A 100 0.89 14.52 -13.55
N ILE A 101 2.02 14.66 -12.85
CA ILE A 101 2.92 15.80 -12.97
C ILE A 101 3.55 15.85 -14.38
N ASP A 102 4.07 14.73 -14.89
CA ASP A 102 4.66 14.65 -16.23
C ASP A 102 3.66 14.98 -17.34
N SER A 103 2.42 14.51 -17.20
CA SER A 103 1.34 14.78 -18.16
C SER A 103 0.95 16.27 -18.19
N ARG A 104 1.13 17.01 -17.09
CA ARG A 104 0.90 18.46 -17.04
C ARG A 104 2.07 19.25 -17.64
N ALA A 105 3.30 18.85 -17.37
CA ALA A 105 4.49 19.50 -17.91
C ALA A 105 4.51 19.47 -19.45
N THR A 106 4.19 18.31 -20.03
CA THR A 106 4.10 18.14 -21.49
C THR A 106 3.01 18.99 -22.14
N ARG A 107 1.87 19.17 -21.47
CA ARG A 107 0.76 20.00 -21.96
C ARG A 107 1.11 21.50 -21.96
N SER A 108 1.75 21.98 -20.88
CA SER A 108 2.21 23.38 -20.75
C SER A 108 3.22 23.78 -21.84
N SER A 109 4.18 22.90 -22.14
CA SER A 109 5.15 23.14 -23.23
C SER A 109 4.50 23.21 -24.61
N LYS A 110 3.46 22.40 -24.85
CA LYS A 110 2.73 22.41 -26.13
C LYS A 110 1.92 23.69 -26.30
N ASP A 111 1.28 24.18 -25.25
CA ASP A 111 0.51 25.43 -25.29
C ASP A 111 1.40 26.66 -25.53
N ARG A 112 2.61 26.70 -24.94
CA ARG A 112 3.60 27.75 -25.25
C ARG A 112 4.03 27.76 -26.71
N ALA A 113 4.36 26.59 -27.27
CA ALA A 113 4.82 26.48 -28.65
C ALA A 113 3.73 26.82 -29.70
N VAL A 114 2.44 26.74 -29.33
CA VAL A 114 1.32 27.21 -30.16
C VAL A 114 1.15 28.72 -30.07
N ASN A 115 1.35 29.33 -28.90
CA ASN A 115 1.21 30.77 -28.70
C ASN A 115 2.37 31.61 -29.30
N GLU A 116 3.51 30.99 -29.57
CA GLU A 116 4.68 31.62 -30.21
C GLU A 116 4.67 31.57 -31.75
N ARG A 117 3.63 30.99 -32.38
CA ARG A 117 3.44 30.96 -33.84
C ARG A 117 2.31 31.88 -34.28
#